data_AF-A0A4Q7YUW6-F1
#
_entry.id   AF-A0A4Q7YUW6-F1
#
_cell.length_a   1.000
_cell.length_b   1.000
_cell.length_c   1.000
_cell.angle_alpha   90.00
_cell.angle_beta   90.00
_cell.angle_gamma   90.00
#
_symmetry.space_group_name_H-M   'P 1'
#
loop_
_entity.id
_entity.type
_entity.pdbx_description
1 polymer ?
#
loop_
_entity_poly.entity_id
_entity_poly.type
_entity_poly.pdbx_seq_one_letter_code
_entity_poly.pdbx_strand_id
1 'polypeptide(L)'
;MGAGFRSILQQEALAPARRLPTETPIVTRYSRQDVLRILHLNTRQLMSWERAGLLSPQEQYSFEELGQLRALRDLQAHAAKTRTRISARSIRASVDAMQRVAGMRNPLLESSAVRRGSRLAFRIDGTLVDPLTQQLAFDFDAFAGSRLGLVVTGEMRPQNPAQRAAELQEMFLRAVQLEENSATVSQAATLYEAILAAQPTHAPALINLGTIYYNMRNFERAESLYRRATVADPEYALAFFDLGNVLDEMQHLDQATAAYQKAVALVPQYADAHYNLALAYERQGHKRRALRHWLTYVRLDPVGPWGNHARDQARKILKSEKLSIVSRRGRLVRAG
;
A
#
# COMPACT_ATOMS: atom_id res chain seq x y z
N MET A 1 -4.39 -38.40 14.15
CA MET A 1 -3.64 -39.01 15.26
C MET A 1 -2.17 -39.01 14.90
N GLY A 2 -1.29 -38.62 15.82
CA GLY A 2 0.16 -38.71 15.64
C GLY A 2 0.89 -37.41 15.89
N ALA A 3 0.92 -36.99 17.16
CA ALA A 3 1.86 -36.01 17.67
C ALA A 3 3.28 -36.59 17.68
N GLY A 4 4.30 -35.73 17.63
CA GLY A 4 5.64 -36.08 18.08
C GLY A 4 6.72 -35.27 17.40
N PHE A 5 7.27 -34.28 18.09
CA PHE A 5 8.68 -34.30 18.52
C PHE A 5 8.88 -33.23 19.59
N ARG A 6 8.95 -33.69 20.85
CA ARG A 6 9.42 -32.90 22.00
C ARG A 6 10.93 -33.11 22.15
N SER A 7 11.61 -32.00 22.39
CA SER A 7 12.62 -31.79 23.45
C SER A 7 13.86 -32.69 23.48
N ILE A 8 15.03 -32.08 23.27
CA ILE A 8 16.24 -32.41 24.03
C ILE A 8 17.00 -31.12 24.36
N LEU A 9 17.04 -30.81 25.67
CA LEU A 9 18.19 -30.37 26.49
C LEU A 9 17.83 -29.28 27.50
N GLN A 10 18.04 -29.66 28.76
CA GLN A 10 17.90 -28.87 29.97
C GLN A 10 19.33 -28.59 30.49
N GLN A 11 19.47 -27.43 31.18
CA GLN A 11 20.59 -26.98 32.01
C GLN A 11 21.76 -26.27 31.31
N GLU A 12 21.72 -24.92 31.34
CA GLU A 12 22.90 -24.10 31.61
C GLU A 12 22.51 -22.95 32.56
N ALA A 13 23.48 -22.58 33.39
CA ALA A 13 23.33 -21.91 34.67
C ALA A 13 22.90 -20.43 34.59
N LEU A 14 22.25 -19.96 35.67
CA LEU A 14 22.01 -18.55 35.96
C LEU A 14 23.35 -17.77 35.98
N ALA A 15 23.56 -16.92 34.99
CA ALA A 15 24.52 -15.81 35.04
C ALA A 15 23.76 -14.48 35.24
N PRO A 16 24.29 -13.52 36.02
CA PRO A 16 23.59 -12.28 36.30
C PRO A 16 23.39 -11.45 35.02
N ALA A 17 22.18 -10.89 34.88
CA ALA A 17 21.77 -10.09 33.74
C ALA A 17 22.76 -8.97 33.43
N ARG A 18 23.47 -9.09 32.29
CA ARG A 18 24.14 -7.94 31.65
C ARG A 18 23.06 -6.93 31.28
N ARG A 19 23.07 -5.77 31.92
CA ARG A 19 22.29 -4.62 31.46
C ARG A 19 22.77 -4.27 30.05
N LEU A 20 21.90 -4.48 29.07
CA LEU A 20 22.08 -3.96 27.72
C LEU A 20 22.13 -2.42 27.82
N PRO A 21 23.06 -1.73 27.12
CA PRO A 21 23.07 -0.29 27.09
C PRO A 21 21.76 0.19 26.47
N THR A 22 21.08 1.12 27.14
CA THR A 22 19.95 1.84 26.56
C THR A 22 20.44 2.56 25.31
N GLU A 23 20.06 2.07 24.13
CA GLU A 23 20.24 2.78 22.87
C GLU A 23 19.60 4.16 23.04
N THR A 24 20.43 5.19 23.09
CA THR A 24 19.98 6.56 22.92
C THR A 24 19.46 6.65 21.49
N PRO A 25 18.24 7.16 21.26
CA PRO A 25 17.74 7.29 19.91
C PRO A 25 18.73 8.18 19.14
N ILE A 26 19.21 7.69 17.99
CA ILE A 26 20.00 8.49 17.06
C ILE A 26 19.06 9.61 16.58
N VAL A 27 19.06 10.74 17.26
CA VAL A 27 18.33 11.93 16.81
C VAL A 27 19.12 12.48 15.64
N THR A 28 18.65 12.22 14.41
CA THR A 28 19.24 12.80 13.21
C THR A 28 19.18 14.32 13.32
N ARG A 29 20.35 14.95 13.54
CA ARG A 29 20.52 16.40 13.59
C ARG A 29 21.05 16.88 12.24
N TYR A 30 20.46 17.93 11.70
CA TYR A 30 20.88 18.57 10.46
C TYR A 30 21.76 19.78 10.78
N SER A 31 22.93 19.88 10.17
CA SER A 31 23.75 21.08 10.33
C SER A 31 23.08 22.28 9.65
N ARG A 32 23.45 23.50 10.06
CA ARG A 32 23.05 24.73 9.38
C ARG A 32 23.35 24.69 7.87
N GLN A 33 24.47 24.10 7.49
CA GLN A 33 24.85 23.93 6.08
C GLN A 33 23.91 22.95 5.35
N ASP A 34 23.50 21.86 6.01
CA ASP A 34 22.52 20.93 5.46
C ASP A 34 21.17 21.59 5.24
N VAL A 35 20.70 22.40 6.19
CA VAL A 35 19.44 23.15 6.07
C VAL A 35 19.45 24.06 4.85
N LEU A 36 20.51 24.87 4.69
CA LEU A 36 20.64 25.78 3.55
C LEU A 36 20.65 25.02 2.22
N ARG A 37 21.36 23.89 2.16
CA ARG A 37 21.48 23.03 0.98
C ARG A 37 20.17 22.32 0.64
N ILE A 38 19.57 21.62 1.61
CA ILE A 38 18.37 20.79 1.42
C ILE A 38 17.15 21.65 1.06
N LEU A 39 16.98 22.79 1.73
CA LEU A 39 15.82 23.65 1.52
C LEU A 39 16.04 24.71 0.45
N HIS A 40 17.23 24.77 -0.16
CA HIS A 40 17.63 25.78 -1.14
C HIS A 40 17.45 27.22 -0.61
N LEU A 41 17.89 27.44 0.63
CA LEU A 41 17.80 28.74 1.31
C LEU A 41 19.12 29.48 1.22
N ASN A 42 19.06 30.82 1.23
CA ASN A 42 20.25 31.63 1.45
C ASN A 42 20.40 32.05 2.93
N THR A 43 21.63 32.33 3.36
CA THR A 43 21.94 32.69 4.75
C THR A 43 21.17 33.92 5.23
N ARG A 44 20.90 34.88 4.34
CA ARG A 44 20.13 36.10 4.66
C ARG A 44 18.67 35.78 4.99
N GLN A 45 18.06 34.83 4.29
CA GLN A 45 16.69 34.36 4.55
C GLN A 45 16.60 33.68 5.92
N LEU A 46 17.49 32.73 6.21
CA LEU A 46 17.52 32.04 7.50
C LEU A 46 17.73 33.02 8.66
N MET A 47 18.73 33.91 8.55
CA MET A 47 18.96 34.96 9.55
C MET A 47 17.75 35.90 9.72
N SER A 48 16.99 36.16 8.66
CA SER A 48 15.79 37.00 8.76
C SER A 48 14.67 36.35 9.56
N TRP A 49 14.55 35.02 9.51
CA TRP A 49 13.58 34.27 10.30
C TRP A 49 14.00 34.14 11.77
N GLU A 50 15.29 33.93 12.02
CA GLU A 50 15.88 33.93 13.37
C GLU A 50 15.68 35.29 14.05
N ARG A 51 15.99 36.40 13.36
CA ARG A 51 15.77 37.76 13.89
C ARG A 51 14.29 38.10 14.09
N ALA A 52 13.40 37.51 13.30
CA ALA A 52 11.96 37.65 13.49
C ALA A 52 11.43 36.75 14.62
N GLY A 53 12.29 35.94 15.26
CA GLY A 53 11.92 35.03 16.33
C GLY A 53 11.09 33.85 15.87
N LEU A 54 11.05 33.52 14.57
CA LEU A 54 10.30 32.35 14.09
C LEU A 54 10.96 31.04 14.53
N LEU A 55 12.27 31.07 14.74
CA LEU A 55 13.13 29.99 15.21
C LEU A 55 14.26 30.60 16.05
N SER A 56 14.82 29.81 16.97
CA SER A 56 16.00 30.20 17.74
C SER A 56 17.27 30.08 16.87
N PRO A 57 18.26 30.98 17.00
CA PRO A 57 19.55 30.84 16.35
C PRO A 57 20.27 29.58 16.86
N GLN A 58 20.63 28.68 15.96
CA GLN A 58 21.31 27.42 16.29
C GLN A 58 22.10 26.85 15.11
N GLU A 59 23.03 25.94 15.41
CA GLU A 59 23.88 25.28 14.40
C GLU A 59 23.38 23.87 14.02
N GLN A 60 22.47 23.31 14.82
CA GLN A 60 21.89 21.99 14.60
C GLN A 60 20.37 22.06 14.67
N TYR A 61 19.71 21.37 13.74
CA TYR A 61 18.26 21.37 13.58
C TYR A 61 17.69 19.96 13.66
N SER A 62 16.51 19.81 14.25
CA SER A 62 15.71 18.59 14.24
C SER A 62 14.94 18.46 12.92
N PHE A 63 14.36 17.28 12.69
CA PHE A 63 13.47 17.06 11.55
C PHE A 63 12.23 17.95 11.58
N GLU A 64 11.68 18.22 12.77
CA GLU A 64 10.52 19.10 12.95
C GLU A 64 10.85 20.54 12.51
N GLU A 65 12.01 21.05 12.94
CA GLU A 65 12.49 22.38 12.58
C GLU A 65 12.78 22.50 11.08
N LEU A 66 13.26 21.42 10.44
CA LEU A 66 13.42 21.36 9.00
C LEU A 66 12.07 21.47 8.26
N GLY A 67 11.02 20.80 8.80
CA GLY A 67 9.65 20.93 8.32
C GLY A 67 9.11 22.36 8.43
N GLN A 68 9.34 23.01 9.58
CA GLN A 68 8.93 24.40 9.80
C GLN A 68 9.64 25.36 8.84
N LEU A 69 10.94 25.19 8.63
CA LEU A 69 11.74 25.98 7.68
C LEU A 69 11.27 25.81 6.23
N ARG A 70 10.87 24.59 5.84
CA ARG A 70 10.25 24.34 4.53
C ARG A 70 8.93 25.09 4.38
N ALA A 71 8.06 25.07 5.39
CA ALA A 71 6.81 25.81 5.36
C ALA A 71 7.04 27.32 5.21
N LEU A 72 7.99 27.89 5.97
CA LEU A 72 8.38 29.30 5.86
C LEU A 72 8.88 29.67 4.46
N ARG A 73 9.72 28.82 3.87
CA ARG A 73 10.20 28.98 2.50
C ARG A 73 9.04 29.03 1.52
N ASP A 74 8.14 28.05 1.59
CA ASP A 74 7.06 27.90 0.62
C ASP A 74 6.08 29.08 0.68
N LEU A 75 5.79 29.58 1.90
CA LEU A 75 5.01 30.80 2.14
C LEU A 75 5.65 32.06 1.55
N GLN A 76 6.98 32.16 1.58
CA GLN A 76 7.71 33.31 1.02
C GLN A 76 8.01 33.17 -0.48
N ALA A 77 8.11 31.95 -1.02
CA ALA A 77 8.38 31.66 -2.43
C ALA A 77 7.21 32.05 -3.36
N HIS A 78 5.97 32.02 -2.85
CA HIS A 78 4.75 32.36 -3.60
C HIS A 78 4.57 33.88 -3.89
N ALA A 79 5.57 34.70 -3.58
CA ALA A 79 5.55 36.15 -3.85
C ALA A 79 5.50 36.48 -5.36
N ALA A 80 6.04 35.63 -6.23
CA ALA A 80 6.07 35.86 -7.68
C ALA A 80 4.68 35.89 -8.35
N LYS A 81 3.68 35.21 -7.76
CA LYS A 81 2.34 35.03 -8.37
C LYS A 81 1.28 36.01 -7.84
N THR A 82 1.53 36.67 -6.71
CA THR A 82 0.48 37.35 -5.91
C THR A 82 0.75 38.84 -5.65
N ARG A 83 1.78 39.44 -6.29
CA ARG A 83 2.20 40.87 -6.22
C ARG A 83 2.43 41.47 -4.82
N THR A 84 2.22 40.71 -3.76
CA THR A 84 2.49 41.11 -2.38
C THR A 84 3.57 40.18 -1.81
N ARG A 85 4.42 40.69 -0.92
CA ARG A 85 5.43 39.90 -0.22
C ARG A 85 5.04 39.82 1.24
N ILE A 86 4.99 38.62 1.80
CA ILE A 86 4.80 38.47 3.23
C ILE A 86 6.16 38.56 3.95
N SER A 87 6.25 39.47 4.93
CA SER A 87 7.48 39.66 5.70
C SER A 87 7.60 38.62 6.81
N ALA A 88 8.83 38.28 7.21
CA ALA A 88 9.07 37.38 8.35
C ALA A 88 8.38 37.88 9.63
N ARG A 89 8.36 39.20 9.84
CA ARG A 89 7.66 39.85 10.96
C ARG A 89 6.14 39.63 10.90
N SER A 90 5.53 39.70 9.71
CA SER A 90 4.10 39.43 9.58
C SER A 90 3.77 37.95 9.78
N ILE A 91 4.63 37.04 9.32
CA ILE A 91 4.47 35.61 9.60
C ILE A 91 4.52 35.40 11.12
N ARG A 92 5.51 35.98 11.81
CA ARG A 92 5.63 35.88 13.27
C ARG A 92 4.38 36.39 13.98
N ALA A 93 3.88 37.57 13.62
CA ALA A 93 2.70 38.14 14.24
C ALA A 93 1.45 37.24 14.08
N SER A 94 1.27 36.63 12.90
CA SER A 94 0.18 35.68 12.65
C SER A 94 0.35 34.37 13.43
N VAL A 95 1.58 33.85 13.54
CA VAL A 95 1.90 32.65 14.33
C VAL A 95 1.67 32.90 15.83
N ASP A 96 2.16 34.02 16.37
CA ASP A 96 1.95 34.41 17.77
C ASP A 96 0.47 34.53 18.12
N ALA A 97 -0.31 35.08 17.20
CA ALA A 97 -1.74 35.21 17.37
C ALA A 97 -2.42 33.82 17.40
N MET A 98 -2.01 32.88 16.55
CA MET A 98 -2.50 31.50 16.60
C MET A 98 -2.13 30.76 17.87
N GLN A 99 -0.89 30.90 18.33
CA GLN A 99 -0.45 30.29 19.60
C GLN A 99 -1.30 30.78 20.77
N ARG A 100 -1.69 32.07 20.77
CA ARG A 100 -2.57 32.67 21.79
C ARG A 100 -4.04 32.26 21.67
N VAL A 101 -4.56 32.19 20.45
CA VAL A 101 -6.00 31.98 20.21
C VAL A 101 -6.38 30.50 20.24
N ALA A 102 -5.53 29.63 19.70
CA ALA A 102 -5.82 28.21 19.52
C ALA A 102 -4.97 27.29 20.43
N GLY A 103 -4.06 27.85 21.23
CA GLY A 103 -3.18 27.07 22.12
C GLY A 103 -2.17 26.17 21.39
N MET A 104 -2.02 26.33 20.08
CA MET A 104 -1.10 25.55 19.25
C MET A 104 0.34 25.80 19.65
N ARG A 105 1.18 24.76 19.62
CA ARG A 105 2.62 24.90 19.93
C ARG A 105 3.37 25.41 18.71
N ASN A 106 3.11 24.84 17.53
CA ASN A 106 3.70 25.22 16.26
C ASN A 106 2.64 25.32 15.14
N PRO A 107 1.94 26.47 15.01
CA PRO A 107 0.88 26.67 14.02
C PRO A 107 1.29 26.38 12.56
N LEU A 108 2.58 26.48 12.21
CA LEU A 108 3.06 26.23 10.85
C LEU A 108 3.12 24.74 10.48
N LEU A 109 3.13 23.86 11.49
CA LEU A 109 3.12 22.41 11.32
C LEU A 109 1.75 21.80 11.67
N GLU A 110 1.08 22.37 12.67
CA GLU A 110 -0.20 21.89 13.17
C GLU A 110 -1.41 22.36 12.35
N SER A 111 -1.22 23.33 11.43
CA SER A 111 -2.31 23.87 10.62
C SER A 111 -1.86 24.28 9.21
N SER A 112 -2.82 24.51 8.32
CA SER A 112 -2.52 24.97 6.96
C SER A 112 -2.52 26.50 6.92
N ALA A 113 -1.33 27.09 6.87
CA ALA A 113 -1.14 28.54 6.70
C ALA A 113 -1.52 28.96 5.27
N VAL A 114 -2.44 29.91 5.16
CA VAL A 114 -2.91 30.49 3.90
C VAL A 114 -2.56 31.96 3.89
N ARG A 115 -2.01 32.42 2.77
CA ARG A 115 -1.65 33.83 2.64
C ARG A 115 -2.86 34.67 2.25
N ARG A 116 -3.07 35.77 2.97
CA ARG A 116 -4.10 36.77 2.70
C ARG A 116 -3.46 38.15 2.65
N GLY A 117 -3.12 38.60 1.43
CA GLY A 117 -2.37 39.84 1.22
C GLY A 117 -0.98 39.81 1.86
N SER A 118 -0.76 40.69 2.83
CA SER A 118 0.50 40.82 3.58
C SER A 118 0.55 39.98 4.86
N ARG A 119 -0.47 39.17 5.17
CA ARG A 119 -0.63 38.40 6.42
C ARG A 119 -0.93 36.92 6.16
N LEU A 120 -0.89 36.11 7.22
CA LEU A 120 -1.38 34.73 7.20
C LEU A 120 -2.73 34.63 7.89
N ALA A 121 -3.63 33.87 7.27
CA ALA A 121 -4.75 33.20 7.89
C ALA A 121 -4.41 31.71 8.02
N PHE A 122 -5.13 30.97 8.85
CA PHE A 122 -4.87 29.54 9.07
C PHE A 122 -6.15 28.75 8.90
N ARG A 123 -6.09 27.65 8.16
CA ARG A 123 -7.18 26.69 8.11
C ARG A 123 -7.04 25.74 9.28
N ILE A 124 -8.00 25.80 10.19
CA ILE A 124 -8.17 24.87 11.30
C ILE A 124 -9.45 24.11 10.99
N ASP A 125 -9.36 22.79 10.85
CA ASP A 125 -10.53 21.95 10.55
C ASP A 125 -11.35 22.41 9.33
N GLY A 126 -10.66 22.89 8.29
CA GLY A 126 -11.28 23.42 7.06
C GLY A 126 -11.86 24.83 7.18
N THR A 127 -11.87 25.41 8.37
CA THR A 127 -12.32 26.79 8.59
C THR A 127 -11.13 27.73 8.52
N LEU A 128 -11.19 28.71 7.63
CA LEU A 128 -10.17 29.74 7.54
C LEU A 128 -10.38 30.77 8.66
N VAL A 129 -9.36 30.95 9.50
CA VAL A 129 -9.37 31.88 10.62
C VAL A 129 -8.31 32.96 10.38
N ASP A 130 -8.70 34.23 10.49
CA ASP A 130 -7.74 35.33 10.63
C ASP A 130 -7.32 35.41 12.10
N PRO A 131 -6.07 35.03 12.43
CA PRO A 131 -5.64 34.88 13.80
C PRO A 131 -5.54 36.21 14.54
N LEU A 132 -5.35 37.32 13.81
CA LEU A 132 -5.17 38.64 14.42
C LEU A 132 -6.51 39.28 14.77
N THR A 133 -7.52 39.12 13.93
CA THR A 133 -8.87 39.63 14.21
C THR A 133 -9.75 38.62 14.93
N GLN A 134 -9.31 37.36 15.07
CA GLN A 134 -10.09 36.23 15.61
C GLN A 134 -11.40 36.01 14.86
N GLN A 135 -11.44 36.40 13.59
CA GLN A 135 -12.62 36.27 12.75
C GLN A 135 -12.48 35.08 11.81
N LEU A 136 -13.61 34.43 11.55
CA LEU A 136 -13.71 33.48 10.46
C LEU A 136 -13.62 34.26 9.13
N ALA A 137 -12.77 33.80 8.24
CA ALA A 137 -12.60 34.36 6.91
C ALA A 137 -13.26 33.47 5.86
N PHE A 138 -13.91 34.09 4.88
CA PHE A 138 -14.41 33.36 3.71
C PHE A 138 -13.24 33.01 2.79
N ASP A 139 -13.16 31.73 2.42
CA ASP A 139 -12.16 31.20 1.51
C ASP A 139 -12.70 31.20 0.07
N PHE A 140 -12.49 32.29 -0.65
CA PHE A 140 -12.95 32.43 -2.04
C PHE A 140 -12.05 31.72 -3.06
N ASP A 141 -10.84 31.30 -2.65
CA ASP A 141 -9.89 30.54 -3.48
C ASP A 141 -10.13 29.02 -3.40
N ALA A 142 -11.14 28.56 -2.64
CA ALA A 142 -11.51 27.16 -2.51
C ALA A 142 -12.23 26.57 -3.74
N PHE A 143 -12.44 27.34 -4.80
CA PHE A 143 -13.20 26.92 -5.99
C PHE A 143 -12.35 26.11 -6.99
N ALA A 144 -11.96 24.92 -6.57
CA ALA A 144 -11.76 23.79 -7.46
C ALA A 144 -12.14 22.50 -6.73
N GLY A 145 -13.44 22.28 -6.48
CA GLY A 145 -13.92 20.91 -6.28
C GLY A 145 -15.10 20.64 -5.37
N SER A 146 -15.62 21.57 -4.57
CA SER A 146 -16.66 21.20 -3.57
C SER A 146 -17.88 22.13 -3.63
N ARG A 147 -19.02 21.54 -4.00
CA ARG A 147 -20.34 22.16 -3.89
C ARG A 147 -20.69 22.39 -2.41
N LEU A 148 -21.23 23.56 -2.11
CA LEU A 148 -21.78 23.90 -0.79
C LEU A 148 -22.94 22.95 -0.43
N GLY A 149 -22.84 22.29 0.71
CA GLY A 149 -23.91 21.52 1.33
C GLY A 149 -24.33 22.18 2.64
N LEU A 150 -25.64 22.33 2.85
CA LEU A 150 -26.24 22.84 4.08
C LEU A 150 -25.94 21.87 5.24
N VAL A 151 -25.47 22.38 6.38
CA VAL A 151 -25.18 21.57 7.58
C VAL A 151 -26.47 21.40 8.40
N VAL A 152 -26.94 20.15 8.52
CA VAL A 152 -27.82 19.72 9.62
C VAL A 152 -26.92 19.09 10.68
N THR A 153 -27.07 19.53 11.92
CA THR A 153 -26.30 19.07 13.08
C THR A 153 -26.58 17.59 13.37
N GLY A 154 -25.58 16.71 13.25
CA GLY A 154 -25.72 15.35 13.80
C GLY A 154 -24.78 14.24 13.32
N GLU A 155 -24.11 14.33 12.16
CA GLU A 155 -23.40 13.16 11.61
C GLU A 155 -21.97 13.42 11.16
N MET A 156 -21.15 12.37 11.26
CA MET A 156 -19.72 12.31 10.96
C MET A 156 -19.35 13.07 9.67
N ARG A 157 -18.34 13.95 9.78
CA ARG A 157 -17.78 14.71 8.66
C ARG A 157 -17.44 13.78 7.49
N PRO A 158 -17.84 14.11 6.25
CA PRO A 158 -17.34 13.39 5.10
C PRO A 158 -15.84 13.67 4.94
N GLN A 159 -14.99 12.70 5.28
CA GLN A 159 -13.54 12.77 5.08
C GLN A 159 -13.24 13.09 3.60
N ASN A 160 -12.23 13.92 3.35
CA ASN A 160 -11.78 14.26 2.00
C ASN A 160 -11.44 12.96 1.22
N PRO A 161 -11.89 12.78 -0.03
CA PRO A 161 -11.59 11.59 -0.84
C PRO A 161 -10.10 11.20 -0.86
N ALA A 162 -9.19 12.17 -0.86
CA ALA A 162 -7.75 11.92 -0.81
C ALA A 162 -7.29 11.35 0.54
N GLN A 163 -7.86 11.83 1.64
CA GLN A 163 -7.59 11.32 2.99
C GLN A 163 -8.17 9.91 3.15
N ARG A 164 -9.39 9.68 2.69
CA ARG A 164 -10.00 8.34 2.66
C ARG A 164 -9.17 7.33 1.89
N ALA A 165 -8.68 7.71 0.70
CA ALA A 165 -7.83 6.84 -0.09
C ALA A 165 -6.52 6.52 0.63
N ALA A 166 -5.90 7.51 1.30
CA ALA A 166 -4.69 7.29 2.08
C ALA A 166 -4.92 6.38 3.31
N GLU A 167 -6.03 6.60 4.04
CA GLU A 167 -6.43 5.75 5.17
C GLU A 167 -6.69 4.31 4.72
N LEU A 168 -7.42 4.10 3.63
CA LEU A 168 -7.66 2.76 3.07
C LEU A 168 -6.36 2.09 2.62
N GLN A 169 -5.44 2.84 2.01
CA GLN A 169 -4.13 2.33 1.62
C GLN A 169 -3.30 1.93 2.85
N GLU A 170 -3.30 2.72 3.92
CA GLU A 170 -2.59 2.40 5.16
C GLU A 170 -3.21 1.16 5.84
N MET A 171 -4.54 1.09 5.91
CA MET A 171 -5.25 -0.09 6.41
C MET A 171 -4.89 -1.35 5.61
N PHE A 172 -4.81 -1.24 4.28
CA PHE A 172 -4.45 -2.36 3.42
C PHE A 172 -3.02 -2.84 3.68
N LEU A 173 -2.04 -1.92 3.74
CA LEU A 173 -0.65 -2.27 4.03
C LEU A 173 -0.50 -2.92 5.41
N ARG A 174 -1.24 -2.44 6.41
CA ARG A 174 -1.27 -3.05 7.73
C ARG A 174 -1.88 -4.46 7.70
N ALA A 175 -2.95 -4.66 6.95
CA ALA A 175 -3.58 -5.98 6.80
C ALA A 175 -2.62 -6.99 6.17
N VAL A 176 -1.88 -6.59 5.13
CA VAL A 176 -0.85 -7.42 4.49
C VAL A 176 0.24 -7.82 5.49
N GLN A 177 0.74 -6.90 6.32
CA GLN A 177 1.73 -7.26 7.35
C GLN A 177 1.19 -8.25 8.39
N LEU A 178 -0.09 -8.12 8.75
CA LEU A 178 -0.73 -9.00 9.74
C LEU A 178 -1.00 -10.40 9.19
N GLU A 179 -1.09 -10.59 7.88
CA GLU A 179 -1.37 -11.90 7.29
C GLU A 179 -0.14 -12.82 7.23
N GLU A 180 1.07 -12.27 7.36
CA GLU A 180 2.32 -13.04 7.40
C GLU A 180 2.42 -13.99 8.61
N ASN A 181 1.72 -13.68 9.70
CA ASN A 181 1.73 -14.47 10.92
C ASN A 181 0.35 -15.07 11.20
N SER A 182 0.29 -16.40 11.34
CA SER A 182 -0.95 -17.13 11.61
C SER A 182 -1.71 -16.65 12.86
N ALA A 183 -1.01 -16.10 13.86
CA ALA A 183 -1.64 -15.57 15.07
C ALA A 183 -2.41 -14.25 14.82
N THR A 184 -2.08 -13.53 13.75
CA THR A 184 -2.65 -12.21 13.42
C THR A 184 -3.55 -12.22 12.18
N VAL A 185 -3.69 -13.36 11.51
CA VAL A 185 -4.57 -13.54 10.32
C VAL A 185 -6.02 -13.11 10.58
N SER A 186 -6.56 -13.34 11.79
CA SER A 186 -7.91 -12.88 12.15
C SER A 186 -8.02 -11.35 12.16
N GLN A 187 -6.97 -10.66 12.60
CA GLN A 187 -6.91 -9.19 12.58
C GLN A 187 -6.78 -8.65 11.15
N ALA A 188 -5.99 -9.32 10.30
CA ALA A 188 -5.90 -9.01 8.87
C ALA A 188 -7.28 -9.12 8.20
N ALA A 189 -8.03 -10.20 8.48
CA ALA A 189 -9.37 -10.40 7.96
C ALA A 189 -10.32 -9.25 8.36
N THR A 190 -10.31 -8.82 9.62
CA THR A 190 -11.12 -7.68 10.08
C THR A 190 -10.76 -6.38 9.36
N LEU A 191 -9.48 -6.12 9.08
CA LEU A 191 -9.08 -4.95 8.31
C LEU A 191 -9.53 -5.03 6.85
N TYR A 192 -9.40 -6.19 6.20
CA TYR A 192 -9.94 -6.36 4.84
C TYR A 192 -11.45 -6.19 4.80
N GLU A 193 -12.19 -6.73 5.76
CA GLU A 193 -13.64 -6.53 5.86
C GLU A 193 -13.99 -5.04 6.02
N ALA A 194 -13.24 -4.29 6.82
CA ALA A 194 -13.42 -2.85 6.97
C ALA A 194 -13.11 -2.08 5.67
N ILE A 195 -12.03 -2.44 4.95
CA ILE A 195 -11.71 -1.87 3.63
C ILE A 195 -12.84 -2.13 2.66
N LEU A 196 -13.39 -3.35 2.63
CA LEU A 196 -14.47 -3.73 1.72
C LEU A 196 -15.82 -3.12 2.09
N ALA A 197 -16.04 -2.77 3.35
CA ALA A 197 -17.20 -1.99 3.76
C ALA A 197 -17.14 -0.55 3.21
N ALA A 198 -15.95 0.05 3.17
CA ALA A 198 -15.74 1.39 2.64
C ALA A 198 -15.60 1.43 1.11
N GLN A 199 -14.96 0.43 0.51
CA GLN A 199 -14.73 0.29 -0.92
C GLN A 199 -15.02 -1.16 -1.37
N PRO A 200 -16.28 -1.50 -1.68
CA PRO A 200 -16.71 -2.87 -2.00
C PRO A 200 -16.03 -3.52 -3.21
N THR A 201 -15.41 -2.70 -4.06
CA THR A 201 -14.70 -3.08 -5.29
C THR A 201 -13.17 -3.02 -5.15
N HIS A 202 -12.63 -2.97 -3.93
CA HIS A 202 -11.17 -3.00 -3.72
C HIS A 202 -10.59 -4.41 -4.00
N ALA A 203 -10.22 -4.67 -5.26
CA ALA A 203 -9.85 -6.01 -5.74
C ALA A 203 -8.71 -6.69 -4.95
N PRO A 204 -7.60 -6.02 -4.57
CA PRO A 204 -6.56 -6.66 -3.76
C PRO A 204 -7.06 -7.13 -2.38
N ALA A 205 -7.98 -6.41 -1.77
CA ALA A 205 -8.54 -6.80 -0.46
C ALA A 205 -9.53 -7.97 -0.60
N LEU A 206 -10.28 -8.02 -1.72
CA LEU A 206 -11.12 -9.17 -2.05
C LEU A 206 -10.29 -10.45 -2.21
N ILE A 207 -9.15 -10.36 -2.92
CA ILE A 207 -8.25 -11.51 -3.10
C ILE A 207 -7.67 -11.93 -1.77
N ASN A 208 -7.02 -11.03 -1.02
CA ASN A 208 -6.33 -11.42 0.21
C ASN A 208 -7.30 -11.97 1.27
N LEU A 209 -8.49 -11.38 1.42
CA LEU A 209 -9.53 -11.95 2.28
C LEU A 209 -10.03 -13.31 1.77
N GLY A 210 -10.16 -13.47 0.45
CA GLY A 210 -10.48 -14.74 -0.20
C GLY A 210 -9.43 -15.82 0.12
N THR A 211 -8.15 -15.47 0.08
CA THR A 211 -7.03 -16.36 0.42
C THR A 211 -7.06 -16.80 1.88
N ILE A 212 -7.41 -15.88 2.80
CA ILE A 212 -7.61 -16.23 4.21
C ILE A 212 -8.72 -17.28 4.34
N TYR A 213 -9.89 -17.05 3.71
CA TYR A 213 -10.99 -18.02 3.76
C TYR A 213 -10.67 -19.34 3.05
N TYR A 214 -9.92 -19.31 1.96
CA TYR A 214 -9.42 -20.50 1.27
C TYR A 214 -8.54 -21.35 2.20
N ASN A 215 -7.60 -20.72 2.90
CA ASN A 215 -6.71 -21.40 3.86
C ASN A 215 -7.47 -21.97 5.06
N MET A 216 -8.58 -21.34 5.45
CA MET A 216 -9.52 -21.87 6.45
C MET A 216 -10.46 -22.96 5.91
N ARG A 217 -10.32 -23.36 4.63
CA ARG A 217 -11.19 -24.31 3.93
C ARG A 217 -12.66 -23.87 3.85
N ASN A 218 -12.92 -22.57 3.94
CA ASN A 218 -14.24 -22.00 3.68
C ASN A 218 -14.32 -21.59 2.21
N PHE A 219 -14.48 -22.59 1.35
CA PHE A 219 -14.38 -22.43 -0.09
C PHE A 219 -15.53 -21.60 -0.67
N GLU A 220 -16.72 -21.68 -0.09
CA GLU A 220 -17.89 -20.91 -0.53
C GLU A 220 -17.66 -19.40 -0.34
N ARG A 221 -17.08 -18.99 0.80
CA ARG A 221 -16.73 -17.57 1.02
C ARG A 221 -15.58 -17.13 0.13
N ALA A 222 -14.56 -17.96 -0.05
CA ALA A 222 -13.44 -17.66 -0.93
C ALA A 222 -13.90 -17.49 -2.39
N GLU A 223 -14.74 -18.39 -2.91
CA GLU A 223 -15.32 -18.29 -4.25
C GLU A 223 -16.09 -16.97 -4.43
N SER A 224 -16.97 -16.63 -3.48
CA SER A 224 -17.73 -15.38 -3.52
C SER A 224 -16.83 -14.14 -3.60
N LEU A 225 -15.75 -14.11 -2.81
CA LEU A 225 -14.79 -13.00 -2.79
C LEU A 225 -13.98 -12.93 -4.08
N TYR A 226 -13.48 -14.06 -4.59
CA TYR A 226 -12.73 -14.08 -5.85
C TYR A 226 -13.61 -13.71 -7.06
N ARG A 227 -14.88 -14.14 -7.10
CA ARG A 227 -15.82 -13.68 -8.14
C ARG A 227 -16.09 -12.18 -8.07
N ARG A 228 -16.18 -11.61 -6.88
CA ARG A 228 -16.26 -10.15 -6.73
C ARG A 228 -14.97 -9.48 -7.21
N ALA A 229 -13.81 -10.07 -6.95
CA ALA A 229 -12.52 -9.53 -7.40
C ALA A 229 -12.42 -9.49 -8.93
N THR A 230 -12.87 -10.54 -9.63
CA THR A 230 -12.87 -10.58 -11.11
C THR A 230 -13.84 -9.59 -11.75
N VAL A 231 -14.93 -9.22 -11.05
CA VAL A 231 -15.83 -8.14 -11.48
C VAL A 231 -15.24 -6.77 -11.20
N ALA A 232 -14.58 -6.60 -10.05
CA ALA A 232 -13.96 -5.34 -9.64
C ALA A 232 -12.77 -4.96 -10.54
N ASP A 233 -11.95 -5.93 -10.92
CA ASP A 233 -10.86 -5.77 -11.87
C ASP A 233 -10.82 -6.95 -12.87
N PRO A 234 -11.42 -6.79 -14.06
CA PRO A 234 -11.45 -7.82 -15.11
C PRO A 234 -10.09 -8.17 -15.73
N GLU A 235 -9.05 -7.37 -15.47
CA GLU A 235 -7.69 -7.58 -15.97
C GLU A 235 -6.74 -8.14 -14.90
N TYR A 236 -7.25 -8.39 -13.69
CA TYR A 236 -6.44 -8.93 -12.59
C TYR A 236 -6.28 -10.46 -12.69
N ALA A 237 -5.24 -10.91 -13.39
CA ALA A 237 -4.99 -12.33 -13.64
C ALA A 237 -4.95 -13.21 -12.37
N LEU A 238 -4.43 -12.68 -11.25
CA LEU A 238 -4.39 -13.38 -9.97
C LEU A 238 -5.80 -13.73 -9.45
N ALA A 239 -6.78 -12.83 -9.61
CA ALA A 239 -8.17 -13.08 -9.19
C ALA A 239 -8.77 -14.29 -9.92
N PHE A 240 -8.49 -14.42 -11.22
CA PHE A 240 -8.95 -15.56 -12.01
C PHE A 240 -8.19 -16.86 -11.68
N PHE A 241 -6.90 -16.75 -11.37
CA PHE A 241 -6.12 -17.89 -10.92
C PHE A 241 -6.64 -18.44 -9.59
N ASP A 242 -6.86 -17.58 -8.60
CA ASP A 242 -7.37 -17.97 -7.29
C ASP A 242 -8.82 -18.44 -7.32
N LEU A 243 -9.65 -17.84 -8.19
CA LEU A 243 -10.99 -18.37 -8.50
C LEU A 243 -10.91 -19.79 -9.08
N GLY A 244 -9.95 -20.04 -9.97
CA GLY A 244 -9.70 -21.38 -10.51
C GLY A 244 -9.32 -22.39 -9.42
N ASN A 245 -8.45 -21.98 -8.50
CA ASN A 245 -7.98 -22.83 -7.39
C ASN A 245 -9.15 -23.26 -6.49
N VAL A 246 -9.98 -22.32 -6.04
CA VAL A 246 -11.14 -22.65 -5.17
C VAL A 246 -12.18 -23.50 -5.90
N LEU A 247 -12.42 -23.26 -7.18
CA LEU A 247 -13.36 -24.07 -7.96
C LEU A 247 -12.84 -25.50 -8.18
N ASP A 248 -11.53 -25.69 -8.33
CA ASP A 248 -10.94 -27.03 -8.45
C ASP A 248 -11.04 -27.83 -7.14
N GLU A 249 -10.80 -27.19 -5.99
CA GLU A 249 -11.03 -27.78 -4.66
C GLU A 249 -12.49 -28.22 -4.50
N MET A 250 -13.43 -27.38 -4.93
CA MET A 250 -14.87 -27.66 -4.94
C MET A 250 -15.33 -28.63 -6.05
N GLN A 251 -14.41 -29.19 -6.85
CA GLN A 251 -14.71 -30.10 -7.95
C GLN A 251 -15.53 -29.51 -9.11
N HIS A 252 -15.62 -28.18 -9.20
CA HIS A 252 -16.25 -27.45 -10.30
C HIS A 252 -15.28 -27.29 -11.49
N LEU A 253 -14.80 -28.41 -12.03
CA LEU A 253 -13.67 -28.48 -12.98
C LEU A 253 -13.85 -27.63 -14.24
N ASP A 254 -15.06 -27.58 -14.80
CA ASP A 254 -15.33 -26.81 -16.02
C ASP A 254 -15.18 -25.30 -15.78
N GLN A 255 -15.65 -24.83 -14.62
CA GLN A 255 -15.52 -23.43 -14.23
C GLN A 255 -14.09 -23.08 -13.84
N ALA A 256 -13.40 -23.98 -13.13
CA ALA A 256 -11.99 -23.82 -12.79
C ALA A 256 -11.13 -23.67 -14.07
N THR A 257 -11.36 -24.54 -15.06
CA THR A 257 -10.69 -24.48 -16.35
C THR A 257 -10.92 -23.15 -17.06
N ALA A 258 -12.15 -22.64 -17.06
CA ALA A 258 -12.46 -21.33 -17.65
C ALA A 258 -11.76 -20.17 -16.93
N ALA A 259 -11.68 -20.22 -15.61
CA ALA A 259 -10.98 -19.21 -14.81
C ALA A 259 -9.46 -19.23 -15.09
N TYR A 260 -8.82 -20.40 -15.07
CA TYR A 260 -7.40 -20.53 -15.43
C TYR A 260 -7.11 -20.10 -16.88
N GLN A 261 -8.00 -20.42 -17.83
CA GLN A 261 -7.89 -19.95 -19.22
C GLN A 261 -7.87 -18.42 -19.30
N LYS A 262 -8.72 -17.74 -18.51
CA LYS A 262 -8.73 -16.27 -18.45
C LYS A 262 -7.44 -15.73 -17.82
N ALA A 263 -6.93 -16.35 -16.76
CA ALA A 263 -5.65 -15.97 -16.14
C ALA A 263 -4.47 -16.06 -17.13
N VAL A 264 -4.35 -17.16 -17.89
CA VAL A 264 -3.28 -17.31 -18.89
C VAL A 264 -3.49 -16.46 -20.15
N ALA A 265 -4.72 -16.06 -20.45
CA ALA A 265 -5.00 -15.11 -21.53
C ALA A 265 -4.55 -13.69 -21.17
N LEU A 266 -4.75 -13.28 -19.91
CA LEU A 266 -4.30 -11.99 -19.38
C LEU A 266 -2.77 -11.95 -19.21
N VAL A 267 -2.18 -13.02 -18.65
CA VAL A 267 -0.73 -13.13 -18.45
C VAL A 267 -0.23 -14.47 -19.01
N PRO A 268 0.17 -14.51 -20.31
CA PRO A 268 0.66 -15.73 -20.96
C PRO A 268 1.93 -16.34 -20.34
N GLN A 269 2.67 -15.57 -19.55
CA GLN A 269 3.86 -16.04 -18.82
C GLN A 269 3.57 -16.52 -17.39
N TYR A 270 2.29 -16.62 -16.99
CA TYR A 270 1.92 -17.08 -15.65
C TYR A 270 2.09 -18.60 -15.54
N ALA A 271 3.27 -19.03 -15.08
CA ALA A 271 3.65 -20.44 -14.99
C ALA A 271 2.65 -21.25 -14.15
N ASP A 272 2.33 -20.82 -12.93
CA ASP A 272 1.43 -21.56 -12.03
C ASP A 272 0.03 -21.74 -12.62
N ALA A 273 -0.50 -20.74 -13.33
CA ALA A 273 -1.76 -20.86 -14.04
C ALA A 273 -1.71 -21.90 -15.18
N HIS A 274 -0.57 -22.01 -15.89
CA HIS A 274 -0.35 -23.08 -16.86
C HIS A 274 -0.25 -24.47 -16.21
N TYR A 275 0.38 -24.55 -15.04
CA TYR A 275 0.47 -25.79 -14.27
C TYR A 275 -0.92 -26.29 -13.86
N ASN A 276 -1.73 -25.44 -13.22
CA ASN A 276 -3.07 -25.81 -12.76
C ASN A 276 -4.05 -26.06 -13.92
N LEU A 277 -3.95 -25.30 -15.01
CA LEU A 277 -4.74 -25.57 -16.21
C LEU A 277 -4.39 -26.92 -16.86
N ALA A 278 -3.13 -27.33 -16.83
CA ALA A 278 -2.73 -28.65 -17.33
C ALA A 278 -3.35 -29.77 -16.49
N LEU A 279 -3.29 -29.65 -15.16
CA LEU A 279 -3.92 -30.59 -14.23
C LEU A 279 -5.44 -30.68 -14.44
N ALA A 280 -6.13 -29.53 -14.53
CA ALA A 280 -7.57 -29.49 -14.75
C ALA A 280 -7.96 -30.22 -16.06
N TYR A 281 -7.21 -30.01 -17.14
CA TYR A 281 -7.43 -30.73 -18.40
C TYR A 281 -7.15 -32.22 -18.29
N GLU A 282 -6.16 -32.67 -17.52
CA GLU A 282 -5.94 -34.11 -17.29
C GLU A 282 -7.11 -34.74 -16.55
N ARG A 283 -7.64 -34.07 -15.52
CA ARG A 283 -8.82 -34.53 -14.77
C ARG A 283 -10.05 -34.66 -15.66
N GLN A 284 -10.19 -33.77 -16.65
CA GLN A 284 -11.24 -33.83 -17.68
C GLN A 284 -10.94 -34.81 -18.84
N GLY A 285 -9.77 -35.46 -18.84
CA GLY A 285 -9.35 -36.36 -19.93
C GLY A 285 -8.87 -35.66 -21.21
N HIS A 286 -8.73 -34.34 -21.21
CA HIS A 286 -8.26 -33.52 -22.33
C HIS A 286 -6.73 -33.52 -22.48
N LYS A 287 -6.14 -34.73 -22.62
CA LYS A 287 -4.68 -34.96 -22.64
C LYS A 287 -3.88 -34.04 -23.55
N ARG A 288 -4.36 -33.79 -24.78
CA ARG A 288 -3.64 -32.93 -25.74
C ARG A 288 -3.62 -31.46 -25.33
N ARG A 289 -4.69 -30.98 -24.68
CA ARG A 289 -4.74 -29.62 -24.12
C ARG A 289 -3.81 -29.53 -22.92
N ALA A 290 -3.85 -30.52 -22.03
CA ALA A 290 -2.92 -30.62 -20.91
C ALA A 290 -1.45 -30.60 -21.35
N LEU A 291 -1.07 -31.43 -22.35
CA LEU A 291 0.30 -31.48 -22.88
C LEU A 291 0.80 -30.10 -23.34
N ARG A 292 -0.04 -29.31 -24.01
CA ARG A 292 0.33 -27.95 -24.44
C ARG A 292 0.73 -27.08 -23.24
N HIS A 293 -0.05 -27.13 -22.17
CA HIS A 293 0.19 -26.33 -20.97
C HIS A 293 1.35 -26.87 -20.15
N TRP A 294 1.54 -28.19 -20.08
CA TRP A 294 2.74 -28.79 -19.47
C TRP A 294 4.02 -28.33 -20.14
N LEU A 295 4.08 -28.37 -21.47
CA LEU A 295 5.24 -27.90 -22.23
C LEU A 295 5.46 -26.38 -22.10
N THR A 296 4.40 -25.60 -21.92
CA THR A 296 4.51 -24.18 -21.62
C THR A 296 5.05 -23.93 -20.22
N TYR A 297 4.54 -24.62 -19.19
CA TYR A 297 5.07 -24.52 -17.83
C TYR A 297 6.56 -24.86 -17.79
N VAL A 298 6.98 -25.99 -18.36
CA VAL A 298 8.41 -26.41 -18.38
C VAL A 298 9.30 -25.39 -19.09
N ARG A 299 8.77 -24.65 -20.08
CA ARG A 299 9.51 -23.60 -20.76
C ARG A 299 9.61 -22.31 -19.95
N LEU A 300 8.57 -21.96 -19.19
CA LEU A 300 8.53 -20.78 -18.34
C LEU A 300 9.32 -20.98 -17.04
N ASP A 301 9.24 -22.18 -16.46
CA ASP A 301 9.86 -22.56 -15.20
C ASP A 301 10.54 -23.94 -15.30
N PRO A 302 11.70 -24.04 -15.97
CA PRO A 302 12.37 -25.32 -16.22
C PRO A 302 12.99 -25.95 -14.96
N VAL A 303 13.30 -25.14 -13.94
CA VAL A 303 14.05 -25.53 -12.73
C VAL A 303 13.27 -25.35 -11.44
N GLY A 304 12.05 -24.81 -11.49
CA GLY A 304 11.23 -24.61 -10.30
C GLY A 304 10.67 -25.91 -9.69
N PRO A 305 9.96 -25.78 -8.57
CA PRO A 305 9.60 -26.90 -7.70
C PRO A 305 8.78 -27.97 -8.41
N TRP A 306 7.98 -27.59 -9.40
CA TRP A 306 7.13 -28.51 -10.15
C TRP A 306 7.69 -28.91 -11.52
N GLY A 307 8.90 -28.45 -11.88
CA GLY A 307 9.51 -28.70 -13.20
C GLY A 307 9.68 -30.18 -13.53
N ASN A 308 10.11 -30.98 -12.56
CA ASN A 308 10.23 -32.44 -12.73
C ASN A 308 8.87 -33.10 -12.95
N HIS A 309 7.88 -32.76 -12.10
CA HIS A 309 6.52 -33.28 -12.22
C HIS A 309 5.91 -32.95 -13.60
N ALA A 310 6.01 -31.70 -14.03
CA ALA A 310 5.49 -31.26 -15.32
C ALA A 310 6.15 -31.97 -16.52
N ARG A 311 7.47 -32.20 -16.46
CA ARG A 311 8.20 -32.97 -17.49
C ARG A 311 7.72 -34.42 -17.54
N ASP A 312 7.49 -35.03 -16.40
CA ASP A 312 7.04 -36.43 -16.32
C ASP A 312 5.59 -36.59 -16.82
N GLN A 313 4.68 -35.66 -16.49
CA GLN A 313 3.32 -35.68 -17.05
C GLN A 313 3.33 -35.47 -18.56
N ALA A 314 4.15 -34.53 -19.07
CA ALA A 314 4.31 -34.34 -20.51
C ALA A 314 4.80 -35.62 -21.21
N ARG A 315 5.84 -36.27 -20.67
CA ARG A 315 6.37 -37.56 -21.18
C ARG A 315 5.29 -38.65 -21.18
N LYS A 316 4.53 -38.77 -20.09
CA LYS A 316 3.44 -39.75 -19.94
C LYS A 316 2.37 -39.55 -21.02
N ILE A 317 1.94 -38.31 -21.24
CA ILE A 317 0.95 -38.00 -22.28
C ILE A 317 1.51 -38.32 -23.67
N LEU A 318 2.73 -37.86 -23.99
CA LEU A 318 3.39 -38.15 -25.28
C LEU A 318 3.46 -39.65 -25.57
N LYS A 319 3.87 -40.45 -24.58
CA LYS A 319 3.91 -41.92 -24.69
C LYS A 319 2.51 -42.50 -24.90
N SER A 320 1.52 -42.06 -24.11
CA SER A 320 0.16 -42.59 -24.17
C SER A 320 -0.55 -42.27 -25.49
N GLU A 321 -0.28 -41.10 -26.07
CA GLU A 321 -0.87 -40.63 -27.33
C GLU A 321 0.00 -40.99 -28.56
N LYS A 322 1.14 -41.68 -28.36
CA LYS A 322 2.15 -41.99 -29.39
C LYS A 322 2.61 -40.75 -30.17
N LEU A 323 2.75 -39.62 -29.48
CA LEU A 323 3.18 -38.35 -30.04
C LEU A 323 4.70 -38.17 -29.92
N SER A 324 5.28 -37.39 -30.84
CA SER A 324 6.68 -36.98 -30.79
C SER A 324 6.79 -35.45 -30.92
N ILE A 325 7.78 -34.86 -30.25
CA ILE A 325 8.04 -33.42 -30.35
C ILE A 325 8.98 -33.20 -31.54
N VAL A 326 8.49 -32.51 -32.56
CA VAL A 326 9.29 -32.11 -33.73
C VAL A 326 9.61 -30.63 -33.63
N SER A 327 10.89 -30.27 -33.53
CA SER A 327 11.29 -28.85 -33.58
C SER A 327 11.31 -28.34 -35.02
N ARG A 328 11.07 -27.04 -35.24
CA ARG A 328 11.11 -26.39 -36.56
C ARG A 328 12.45 -26.52 -37.31
N ARG A 329 13.51 -27.06 -36.69
CA ARG A 329 14.78 -27.42 -37.35
C ARG A 329 14.88 -28.89 -37.77
N GLY A 330 13.76 -29.62 -37.85
CA GLY A 330 13.70 -30.98 -38.39
C GLY A 330 14.32 -32.08 -37.50
N ARG A 331 14.84 -31.75 -36.31
CA ARG A 331 15.27 -32.76 -35.33
C ARG A 331 14.09 -33.21 -34.47
N LEU A 332 13.79 -34.51 -34.56
CA LEU A 332 13.01 -35.26 -33.59
C LEU A 332 13.77 -35.27 -32.27
N VAL A 333 13.21 -34.66 -31.23
CA VAL A 333 13.69 -34.87 -29.87
C VAL A 333 12.87 -36.03 -29.31
N ARG A 334 13.45 -37.23 -29.28
CA ARG A 334 12.84 -38.35 -28.56
C ARG A 334 12.78 -37.98 -27.08
N ALA A 335 11.61 -38.14 -26.48
CA ALA A 335 11.44 -38.02 -25.04
C ALA A 335 12.22 -39.16 -24.36
N GLY A 336 13.46 -38.86 -23.97
CA GLY A 336 14.28 -39.69 -23.08
C GLY A 336 13.91 -39.47 -21.63
#